data_AF-A0A3D0IBZ8-F1
#
_entry.id   AF-A0A3D0IBZ8-F1
#
_cell.length_a   1.000
_cell.length_b   1.000
_cell.length_c   1.000
_cell.angle_alpha   90.00
_cell.angle_beta   90.00
_cell.angle_gamma   90.00
#
_symmetry.space_group_name_H-M   'P 1'
#
loop_
_entity.id
_entity.type
_entity.pdbx_description
1 polymer ?
#
loop_
_entity_poly.entity_id
_entity_poly.type
_entity_poly.pdbx_seq_one_letter_code
_entity_poly.pdbx_strand_id
1 'polypeptide(L)'
;MARLAVHLARAYVSAAAVLRIHRGVIQGVCGEGVTNCGAELLFPADVKSPFADVVAGHQPVRGLPPQDGVGARILGMLGRENVQEIAVLPIAIQGRMVGLLYADNGAEALADASFAALEAVCTRLAKAYERLILARKRDSFGASAFCAE
;
A
#
# COMPACT_ATOMS: atom_id res chain seq x y z
N MET A 1 8.15 8.25 5.47
CA MET A 1 7.46 8.24 4.16
C MET A 1 6.12 7.53 4.22
N ALA A 2 6.04 6.25 4.62
CA ALA A 2 4.76 5.53 4.68
C ALA A 2 3.68 6.25 5.52
N ARG A 3 3.99 6.69 6.75
CA ARG A 3 3.03 7.47 7.57
C ARG A 3 2.53 8.75 6.91
N LEU A 4 3.42 9.49 6.24
CA LEU A 4 3.02 10.71 5.53
C LEU A 4 2.07 10.39 4.36
N ALA A 5 2.31 9.29 3.63
CA ALA A 5 1.43 8.88 2.55
C ALA A 5 0.03 8.50 3.08
N VAL A 6 -0.03 7.77 4.20
CA VAL A 6 -1.29 7.46 4.88
C VAL A 6 -1.99 8.76 5.29
N HIS A 7 -1.28 9.66 5.98
CA HIS A 7 -1.85 10.94 6.41
C HIS A 7 -2.42 11.77 5.26
N LEU A 8 -1.70 11.85 4.13
CA LEU A 8 -2.19 12.54 2.93
C LEU A 8 -3.39 11.83 2.31
N ALA A 9 -3.37 10.49 2.25
CA ALA A 9 -4.51 9.71 1.74
C ALA A 9 -5.77 9.95 2.58
N ARG A 10 -5.63 10.07 3.92
CA ARG A 10 -6.74 10.31 4.85
C ARG A 10 -7.50 11.62 4.61
N ALA A 11 -6.92 12.58 3.89
CA ALA A 11 -7.64 13.78 3.49
C ALA A 11 -8.76 13.50 2.45
N TYR A 12 -8.73 12.33 1.79
CA TYR A 12 -9.64 11.99 0.70
C TYR A 12 -10.60 10.82 1.00
N VAL A 13 -10.33 10.06 2.07
CA VAL A 13 -11.04 8.82 2.40
C VAL A 13 -11.30 8.72 3.90
N SER A 14 -11.96 7.66 4.37
CA SER A 14 -12.25 7.43 5.80
C SER A 14 -11.24 6.48 6.49
N ALA A 15 -10.56 5.63 5.73
CA ALA A 15 -9.44 4.85 6.23
C ALA A 15 -8.40 4.62 5.14
N ALA A 16 -7.13 4.53 5.53
CA ALA A 16 -6.03 4.24 4.63
C ALA A 16 -4.93 3.45 5.34
N ALA A 17 -4.30 2.52 4.62
CA ALA A 17 -3.19 1.73 5.16
C ALA A 17 -2.14 1.46 4.08
N VAL A 18 -0.87 1.58 4.46
CA VAL A 18 0.26 1.18 3.61
C VAL A 18 0.71 -0.22 4.00
N LEU A 19 0.79 -1.07 2.99
CA LEU A 19 1.27 -2.44 3.09
C LEU A 19 2.57 -2.55 2.30
N ARG A 20 3.55 -3.26 2.84
CA ARG A 20 4.83 -3.55 2.19
C ARG A 20 4.78 -4.93 1.55
N ILE A 21 5.37 -5.08 0.38
CA ILE A 21 5.61 -6.38 -0.23
C ILE A 21 7.08 -6.73 -0.09
N HIS A 22 7.38 -7.89 0.49
CA HIS A 22 8.73 -8.39 0.64
C HIS A 22 8.75 -9.92 0.57
N ARG A 23 9.53 -10.49 -0.36
CA ARG A 23 9.67 -11.94 -0.57
C ARG A 23 8.31 -12.68 -0.66
N GLY A 24 7.38 -12.13 -1.44
CA GLY A 24 6.05 -12.73 -1.65
C GLY A 24 5.09 -12.60 -0.46
N VAL A 25 5.44 -11.81 0.56
CA VAL A 25 4.58 -11.55 1.72
C VAL A 25 4.15 -10.08 1.73
N ILE A 26 2.85 -9.87 1.95
CA ILE A 26 2.24 -8.57 2.26
C ILE A 26 2.32 -8.37 3.77
N GLN A 27 2.89 -7.25 4.19
CA GLN A 27 3.05 -6.88 5.60
C GLN A 27 2.47 -5.48 5.87
N GLY A 28 1.70 -5.32 6.95
CA GLY A 28 1.25 -4.01 7.41
C GLY A 28 2.42 -3.11 7.86
N VAL A 29 2.38 -1.84 7.48
CA VAL A 29 3.40 -0.85 7.88
C VAL A 29 2.81 0.19 8.82
N CYS A 30 1.74 0.83 8.37
CA CYS A 30 1.00 1.82 9.14
C CYS A 30 -0.36 2.07 8.48
N GLY A 31 -1.33 2.46 9.28
CA GLY A 31 -2.62 2.92 8.79
C GLY A 31 -3.26 3.94 9.73
N GLU A 32 -4.24 4.65 9.20
CA GLU A 32 -5.09 5.60 9.92
C GLU A 32 -6.55 5.29 9.55
N GLY A 33 -7.47 5.41 10.50
CA GLY A 33 -8.87 4.97 10.31
C GLY A 33 -9.06 3.44 10.25
N VAL A 34 -8.00 2.67 10.54
CA VAL A 34 -8.00 1.21 10.64
C VAL A 34 -7.68 0.79 12.08
N THR A 35 -8.14 -0.39 12.49
CA THR A 35 -7.97 -0.91 13.86
C THR A 35 -6.56 -1.41 14.12
N ASN A 36 -6.06 -2.32 13.28
CA ASN A 36 -4.70 -2.84 13.40
C ASN A 36 -4.00 -2.83 12.03
N CYS A 37 -2.96 -2.01 11.91
CA CYS A 37 -2.06 -2.03 10.76
C CYS A 37 -0.62 -1.85 11.23
N GLY A 38 0.06 -2.98 11.35
CA GLY A 38 1.46 -3.06 11.78
C GLY A 38 2.07 -4.39 11.37
N ALA A 39 3.20 -4.74 12.01
CA ALA A 39 3.97 -5.92 11.64
C ALA A 39 3.23 -7.26 11.85
N GLU A 40 2.15 -7.27 12.63
CA GLU A 40 1.29 -8.43 12.89
C GLU A 40 0.39 -8.80 11.69
N LEU A 41 0.11 -7.84 10.81
CA LEU A 41 -0.68 -8.03 9.60
C LEU A 41 0.21 -8.65 8.52
N LEU A 42 0.19 -9.98 8.37
CA LEU A 42 1.06 -10.74 7.47
C LEU A 42 0.28 -11.77 6.65
N PHE A 43 0.40 -11.69 5.31
CA PHE A 43 -0.30 -12.60 4.39
C PHE A 43 0.51 -12.90 3.13
N PRO A 44 0.34 -14.08 2.50
CA PRO A 44 0.92 -14.35 1.20
C PRO A 44 0.36 -13.42 0.13
N ALA A 45 1.23 -12.93 -0.77
CA ALA A 45 0.86 -12.01 -1.85
C ALA A 45 0.22 -12.70 -3.06
N ASP A 46 0.26 -14.03 -3.11
CA ASP A 46 -0.19 -14.88 -4.22
C ASP A 46 -1.54 -15.57 -3.95
N VAL A 47 -2.08 -15.44 -2.73
CA VAL A 47 -3.39 -16.00 -2.40
C VAL A 47 -4.50 -15.10 -2.88
N LYS A 48 -5.44 -15.67 -3.64
CA LYS A 48 -6.58 -14.99 -4.27
C LYS A 48 -7.23 -13.98 -3.32
N SER A 49 -7.13 -12.72 -3.70
CA SER A 49 -7.66 -11.56 -2.98
C SER A 49 -7.50 -10.31 -3.87
N PRO A 50 -8.25 -9.22 -3.61
CA PRO A 50 -8.04 -7.95 -4.30
C PRO A 50 -6.59 -7.44 -4.19
N PHE A 51 -5.90 -7.78 -3.10
CA PHE A 51 -4.49 -7.44 -2.90
C PHE A 51 -3.59 -8.21 -3.87
N ALA A 52 -3.80 -9.51 -4.01
CA ALA A 52 -3.07 -10.35 -4.96
C ALA A 52 -3.34 -9.93 -6.41
N ASP A 53 -4.55 -9.51 -6.74
CA ASP A 53 -4.91 -9.02 -8.07
C ASP A 53 -4.09 -7.77 -8.45
N VAL A 54 -3.91 -6.83 -7.50
CA VAL A 54 -3.05 -5.66 -7.70
C VAL A 54 -1.57 -6.05 -7.80
N VAL A 55 -1.12 -7.02 -7.00
CA VAL A 55 0.26 -7.52 -7.07
C VAL A 55 0.54 -8.14 -8.44
N ALA A 56 -0.38 -8.93 -8.98
CA ALA A 56 -0.22 -9.61 -10.26
C ALA A 56 -0.41 -8.68 -11.47
N GLY A 57 -1.41 -7.81 -11.43
CA GLY A 57 -1.80 -6.96 -12.56
C GLY A 57 -1.09 -5.60 -12.62
N HIS A 58 -0.50 -5.15 -11.51
CA HIS A 58 0.05 -3.79 -11.36
C HIS A 58 -0.95 -2.66 -11.65
N GLN A 59 -2.25 -2.96 -11.61
CA GLN A 59 -3.32 -2.00 -11.79
C GLN A 59 -4.07 -1.82 -10.48
N PRO A 60 -4.55 -0.60 -10.17
CA PRO A 60 -5.46 -0.40 -9.06
C PRO A 60 -6.70 -1.30 -9.18
N VAL A 61 -7.15 -1.81 -8.04
CA VAL A 61 -8.45 -2.48 -7.91
C VAL A 61 -9.36 -1.58 -7.09
N ARG A 62 -10.59 -1.39 -7.56
CA ARG A 62 -11.65 -0.67 -6.88
C ARG A 62 -12.93 -1.50 -6.98
N GLY A 63 -13.64 -1.69 -5.88
CA GLY A 63 -14.91 -2.40 -5.90
C GLY A 63 -15.39 -2.87 -4.53
N LEU A 64 -16.34 -3.80 -4.55
CA LEU A 64 -16.94 -4.34 -3.34
C LEU A 64 -15.90 -5.07 -2.48
N PRO A 65 -16.01 -4.97 -1.14
CA PRO A 65 -15.13 -5.73 -0.26
C PRO A 65 -15.33 -7.24 -0.45
N PRO A 66 -14.23 -8.03 -0.39
CA PRO A 66 -14.32 -9.49 -0.39
C PRO A 66 -15.12 -9.96 0.82
N GLN A 67 -16.05 -10.89 0.58
CA GLN A 67 -16.93 -11.44 1.61
C GLN A 67 -16.34 -12.68 2.31
N ASP A 68 -15.33 -13.29 1.70
CA ASP A 68 -14.67 -14.49 2.20
C ASP A 68 -13.16 -14.52 1.90
N GLY A 69 -12.50 -15.61 2.32
CA GLY A 69 -11.10 -15.87 2.02
C GLY A 69 -10.11 -14.93 2.72
N VAL A 70 -8.90 -14.83 2.15
CA VAL A 70 -7.82 -14.01 2.71
C VAL A 70 -8.15 -12.52 2.64
N GLY A 71 -8.83 -12.07 1.58
CA GLY A 71 -9.27 -10.68 1.45
C GLY A 71 -10.14 -10.24 2.63
N ALA A 72 -11.19 -11.02 2.96
CA ALA A 72 -12.06 -10.70 4.09
C ALA A 72 -11.31 -10.72 5.43
N ARG A 73 -10.38 -11.68 5.63
CA ARG A 73 -9.54 -11.72 6.84
C ARG A 73 -8.63 -10.50 6.99
N ILE A 74 -8.04 -10.03 5.89
CA ILE A 74 -7.25 -8.79 5.90
C ILE A 74 -8.13 -7.61 6.34
N LEU A 75 -9.34 -7.49 5.77
CA LEU A 75 -10.28 -6.43 6.16
C LEU A 75 -10.71 -6.54 7.62
N GLY A 76 -10.95 -7.75 8.14
CA GLY A 76 -11.24 -7.99 9.56
C GLY A 76 -10.13 -7.47 10.48
N MET A 77 -8.86 -7.77 10.16
CA MET A 77 -7.73 -7.23 10.93
C MET A 77 -7.60 -5.71 10.85
N LEU A 78 -7.91 -5.12 9.68
CA LEU A 78 -7.97 -3.67 9.51
C LEU A 78 -9.21 -3.05 10.19
N GLY A 79 -10.18 -3.84 10.65
CA GLY A 79 -11.44 -3.37 11.21
C GLY A 79 -12.41 -2.78 10.17
N ARG A 80 -12.35 -3.27 8.92
CA ARG A 80 -13.06 -2.72 7.74
C ARG A 80 -14.05 -3.70 7.13
N GLU A 81 -14.77 -4.44 7.97
CA GLU A 81 -15.71 -5.50 7.54
C GLU A 81 -17.01 -4.94 6.94
N ASN A 82 -17.41 -3.74 7.32
CA ASN A 82 -18.68 -3.11 6.95
C ASN A 82 -18.50 -1.88 6.04
N VAL A 83 -17.55 -1.95 5.10
CA VAL A 83 -17.29 -0.86 4.15
C VAL A 83 -18.08 -1.05 2.85
N GLN A 84 -18.49 0.03 2.20
CA GLN A 84 -19.26 -0.05 0.96
C GLN A 84 -18.38 -0.39 -0.25
N GLU A 85 -17.18 0.19 -0.29
CA GLU A 85 -16.24 0.06 -1.40
C GLU A 85 -14.80 0.15 -0.89
N ILE A 86 -13.92 -0.66 -1.46
CA ILE A 86 -12.48 -0.61 -1.20
C ILE A 86 -11.71 -0.21 -2.45
N ALA A 87 -10.55 0.40 -2.25
CA ALA A 87 -9.52 0.59 -3.25
C ALA A 87 -8.20 0.00 -2.75
N VAL A 88 -7.52 -0.71 -3.63
CA VAL A 88 -6.14 -1.19 -3.42
C VAL A 88 -5.31 -0.68 -4.58
N LEU A 89 -4.31 0.13 -4.29
CA LEU A 89 -3.48 0.79 -5.28
C LEU A 89 -2.03 0.30 -5.22
N PRO A 90 -1.37 0.11 -6.37
CA PRO A 90 0.02 -0.32 -6.40
C PRO A 90 0.97 0.81 -5.99
N ILE A 91 2.00 0.47 -5.21
CA ILE A 91 3.18 1.30 -5.00
C ILE A 91 4.36 0.55 -5.66
N ALA A 92 4.68 0.94 -6.90
CA ALA A 92 5.73 0.30 -7.70
C ALA A 92 6.88 1.27 -8.00
N ILE A 93 8.12 0.76 -7.98
CA ILE A 93 9.33 1.51 -8.32
C ILE A 93 10.00 0.79 -9.47
N GLN A 94 10.20 1.48 -10.60
CA GLN A 94 10.81 0.92 -11.82
C GLN A 94 10.18 -0.44 -12.22
N GLY A 95 8.85 -0.52 -12.17
CA GLY A 95 8.09 -1.74 -12.50
C GLY A 95 8.09 -2.83 -11.42
N ARG A 96 8.84 -2.67 -10.32
CA ARG A 96 8.82 -3.59 -9.18
C ARG A 96 7.79 -3.15 -8.15
N MET A 97 6.85 -4.03 -7.82
CA MET A 97 5.92 -3.81 -6.73
C MET A 97 6.65 -3.81 -5.37
N VAL A 98 6.60 -2.69 -4.64
CA VAL A 98 7.25 -2.56 -3.32
C VAL A 98 6.24 -2.48 -2.18
N GLY A 99 4.98 -2.20 -2.49
CA GLY A 99 3.90 -2.13 -1.52
C GLY A 99 2.56 -1.82 -2.17
N LEU A 100 1.55 -1.70 -1.32
CA LEU A 100 0.17 -1.38 -1.69
C LEU A 100 -0.33 -0.26 -0.78
N LEU A 101 -1.24 0.56 -1.31
CA LEU A 101 -2.08 1.45 -0.51
C LEU A 101 -3.50 0.88 -0.50
N TYR A 102 -3.99 0.52 0.68
CA TYR A 102 -5.39 0.26 0.93
C TYR A 102 -6.12 1.55 1.28
N ALA A 103 -7.35 1.73 0.81
CA ALA A 103 -8.21 2.83 1.17
C ALA A 103 -9.70 2.46 1.05
N ASP A 104 -10.54 3.12 1.85
CA ASP A 104 -12.01 3.01 1.77
C ASP A 104 -12.69 4.24 2.40
N ASN A 105 -13.98 4.47 2.08
CA ASN A 105 -14.77 5.57 2.63
C ASN A 105 -15.87 5.14 3.61
N GLY A 106 -15.65 4.05 4.35
CA GLY A 106 -16.58 3.55 5.34
C GLY A 106 -17.89 3.09 4.70
N ALA A 107 -19.01 3.59 5.22
CA ALA A 107 -20.34 3.25 4.71
C ALA A 107 -20.69 3.93 3.37
N GLU A 108 -19.81 4.79 2.86
CA GLU A 108 -19.96 5.48 1.58
C GLU A 108 -19.00 4.94 0.52
N ALA A 109 -19.38 5.07 -0.74
CA ALA A 109 -18.53 4.76 -1.87
C ALA A 109 -17.40 5.80 -1.97
N LEU A 110 -16.30 5.42 -2.63
CA LEU A 110 -15.23 6.35 -2.92
C LEU A 110 -15.69 7.32 -4.01
N ALA A 111 -15.50 8.62 -3.81
CA ALA A 111 -15.67 9.57 -4.90
C ALA A 111 -14.56 9.36 -5.95
N ASP A 112 -14.88 9.55 -7.24
CA ASP A 112 -13.89 9.43 -8.32
C ASP A 112 -12.71 10.39 -8.13
N ALA A 113 -12.98 11.60 -7.65
CA ALA A 113 -11.96 12.58 -7.32
C ALA A 113 -11.03 12.10 -6.19
N SER A 114 -11.59 11.43 -5.16
CA SER A 114 -10.80 10.83 -4.08
C SER A 114 -9.92 9.71 -4.63
N PHE A 115 -10.47 8.83 -5.47
CA PHE A 115 -9.71 7.74 -6.08
C PHE A 115 -8.54 8.25 -6.93
N ALA A 116 -8.78 9.23 -7.80
CA ALA A 116 -7.73 9.86 -8.61
C ALA A 116 -6.65 10.53 -7.74
N ALA A 117 -7.04 11.15 -6.62
CA ALA A 117 -6.10 11.72 -5.67
C ALA A 117 -5.20 10.64 -5.02
N LEU A 118 -5.75 9.48 -4.67
CA LEU A 118 -4.97 8.35 -4.15
C LEU A 118 -3.95 7.84 -5.17
N GLU A 119 -4.32 7.73 -6.45
CA GLU A 119 -3.39 7.37 -7.53
C GLU A 119 -2.22 8.36 -7.65
N ALA A 120 -2.52 9.66 -7.53
CA ALA A 120 -1.51 10.71 -7.54
C ALA A 120 -0.58 10.62 -6.31
N VAL A 121 -1.13 10.31 -5.13
CA VAL A 121 -0.34 10.07 -3.90
C VAL A 121 0.60 8.87 -4.09
N CYS A 122 0.10 7.73 -4.59
CA CYS A 122 0.92 6.54 -4.87
C CYS A 122 2.04 6.84 -5.87
N THR A 123 1.73 7.53 -6.96
CA THR A 123 2.72 7.95 -7.97
C THR A 123 3.82 8.82 -7.36
N ARG A 124 3.45 9.79 -6.52
CA ARG A 124 4.43 10.68 -5.86
C ARG A 124 5.26 9.95 -4.81
N LEU A 125 4.64 9.01 -4.08
CA LEU A 125 5.33 8.16 -3.11
C LEU A 125 6.37 7.26 -3.80
N ALA A 126 6.02 6.63 -4.91
CA ALA A 126 6.93 5.82 -5.72
C ALA A 126 8.17 6.61 -6.16
N LYS A 127 7.97 7.79 -6.75
CA LYS A 127 9.07 8.71 -7.13
C LYS A 127 9.92 9.14 -5.94
N ALA A 128 9.30 9.37 -4.78
CA ALA A 128 10.03 9.73 -3.57
C ALA A 128 10.89 8.56 -3.06
N TYR A 129 10.37 7.33 -3.05
CA TYR A 129 11.16 6.15 -2.69
C TYR A 129 12.29 5.90 -3.69
N GLU A 130 12.06 6.05 -4.99
CA GLU A 130 13.09 5.90 -6.01
C GLU A 130 14.29 6.82 -5.72
N ARG A 131 14.04 8.10 -5.46
CA ARG A 131 15.10 9.06 -5.09
C ARG A 131 15.88 8.65 -3.85
N LEU A 132 15.19 8.18 -2.81
CA LEU A 132 15.83 7.74 -1.57
C LEU A 132 16.67 6.47 -1.76
N ILE A 133 16.17 5.51 -2.53
CA ILE A 133 16.89 4.27 -2.84
C ILE A 133 18.15 4.58 -3.66
N LEU A 134 18.03 5.45 -4.67
CA LEU A 134 19.16 5.85 -5.51
C LEU A 134 20.21 6.65 -4.72
N ALA A 135 19.79 7.57 -3.85
CA ALA A 135 20.70 8.31 -2.98
C ALA A 135 21.48 7.35 -2.06
N ARG A 136 20.78 6.46 -1.36
CA ARG A 136 21.41 5.49 -0.45
C ARG A 136 22.37 4.53 -1.17
N LYS A 137 22.05 4.14 -2.40
CA LYS A 137 22.94 3.32 -3.22
C LYS A 137 24.23 4.08 -3.51
N ARG A 138 24.17 5.36 -3.90
CA ARG A 138 25.38 6.19 -4.13
C ARG A 138 26.25 6.29 -2.88
N ASP A 139 25.64 6.51 -1.72
CA ASP A 139 26.38 6.62 -0.45
C ASP A 139 27.07 5.29 -0.07
N SER A 140 26.39 4.15 -0.29
CA SER A 140 26.98 2.82 -0.04
C SER A 140 28.10 2.46 -1.02
N PHE A 141 28.01 2.89 -2.28
CA PHE A 141 29.09 2.71 -3.26
C PHE A 141 30.28 3.65 -2.99
N GLY A 142 30.03 4.86 -2.50
CA GLY A 142 31.08 5.79 -2.06
C GLY A 142 31.84 5.29 -0.83
N ALA A 143 31.13 4.70 0.14
CA ALA A 143 31.74 4.12 1.34
C ALA A 143 32.59 2.86 1.03
N SER A 144 32.23 2.05 0.03
CA SER A 144 33.04 0.91 -0.39
C SER A 144 34.30 1.29 -1.19
N ALA A 145 34.29 2.44 -1.86
CA ALA A 145 35.45 2.94 -2.61
C ALA A 145 36.52 3.55 -1.68
N PHE A 146 36.13 4.08 -0.53
CA PHE A 146 37.04 4.71 0.43
C PHE A 146 37.79 3.71 1.34
N CYS A 147 37.35 2.44 1.40
CA CYS A 147 38.03 1.39 2.18
C CYS A 147 39.03 0.56 1.35
N ALA A 148 39.33 0.97 0.12
CA ALA A 148 40.23 0.25 -0.80
C ALA A 148 41.57 0.98 -1.05
N GLU A 149 41.91 1.98 -0.22
CA GLU A 149 43.20 2.70 -0.23
C GLU A 149 44.05 2.38 1.00
#